data_AF-A0A3N5FGC9-F1
#
_entry.id   AF-A0A3N5FGC9-F1
#
_cell.length_a   1.000
_cell.length_b   1.000
_cell.length_c   1.000
_cell.angle_alpha   90.00
_cell.angle_beta   90.00
_cell.angle_gamma   90.00
#
_symmetry.space_group_name_H-M   'P 1'
#
loop_
_entity.id
_entity.type
_entity.pdbx_description
1 polymer ?
#
loop_
_entity_poly.entity_id
_entity_poly.type
_entity_poly.pdbx_seq_one_letter_code
_entity_poly.pdbx_strand_id
1 'polypeptide(L)'
;MRGISFVNELSGHEWELKVAQRRHARFINTAMMVTGLGAVISDALEDGRVVSGVGGQYNFVTMAHALPEARSILCLRATRTSGGKTTSNIVWNYGHTTIARHLRDLVVTEYGVADLRGRTDREIVEALIGVTDARFQEALVREAQRAHKLPRDYRIPDAARANDPRALDARFAPWRERGLFAELPFGSDFTPEEIVLARTLRSIRADADSWSGRIRLALRALRAGRATPDVQPYLARMGLENARSISEMAQRRVLAAALKQQP
;
A
#
# COMPACT_ATOMS: atom_id res chain seq x y z
N MET A 1 -26.53 11.09 -10.91
CA MET A 1 -25.29 11.51 -10.24
C MET A 1 -25.60 12.71 -9.34
N ARG A 2 -25.07 12.79 -8.11
CA ARG A 2 -25.29 13.92 -7.17
C ARG A 2 -23.98 14.72 -7.01
N GLY A 3 -24.07 15.97 -6.56
CA GLY A 3 -22.91 16.83 -6.33
C GLY A 3 -22.02 16.38 -5.16
N ILE A 4 -20.76 16.78 -5.17
CA ILE A 4 -19.76 16.37 -4.15
C ILE A 4 -20.15 16.83 -2.73
N SER A 5 -20.80 17.99 -2.60
CA SER A 5 -21.31 18.49 -1.31
C SER A 5 -22.35 17.54 -0.72
N PHE A 6 -23.29 17.04 -1.53
CA PHE A 6 -24.29 16.07 -1.09
C PHE A 6 -23.65 14.75 -0.61
N VAL A 7 -22.63 14.27 -1.35
CA VAL A 7 -22.00 12.98 -1.10
C VAL A 7 -21.11 13.03 0.15
N ASN A 8 -20.26 14.05 0.25
CA ASN A 8 -19.23 14.13 1.28
C ASN A 8 -19.75 14.73 2.59
N GLU A 9 -20.87 15.44 2.57
CA GLU A 9 -21.40 16.07 3.76
C GLU A 9 -22.53 15.24 4.38
N LEU A 10 -22.47 15.03 5.70
CA LEU A 10 -23.57 14.41 6.45
C LEU A 10 -24.54 15.46 6.98
N SER A 11 -24.04 16.62 7.39
CA SER A 11 -24.81 17.79 7.84
C SER A 11 -25.69 18.38 6.73
N GLY A 12 -26.60 19.27 7.17
CA GLY A 12 -27.54 20.00 6.29
C GLY A 12 -28.97 19.47 6.40
N HIS A 13 -29.86 20.06 5.58
CA HIS A 13 -31.31 19.83 5.63
C HIS A 13 -31.77 18.39 5.33
N GLU A 14 -30.86 17.54 4.84
CA GLU A 14 -31.14 16.13 4.52
C GLU A 14 -30.50 15.17 5.52
N TRP A 15 -30.04 15.67 6.67
CA TRP A 15 -29.36 14.89 7.71
C TRP A 15 -30.13 13.61 8.08
N GLU A 16 -31.41 13.72 8.43
CA GLU A 16 -32.22 12.59 8.88
C GLU A 16 -32.32 11.51 7.80
N LEU A 17 -32.52 11.93 6.55
CA LEU A 17 -32.60 11.04 5.41
C LEU A 17 -31.24 10.35 5.16
N LYS A 18 -30.14 11.11 5.19
CA LYS A 18 -28.79 10.56 5.01
C LYS A 18 -28.44 9.55 6.11
N VAL A 19 -28.83 9.81 7.35
CA VAL A 19 -28.65 8.88 8.47
C VAL A 19 -29.50 7.62 8.28
N ALA A 20 -30.76 7.77 7.88
CA ALA A 20 -31.66 6.64 7.63
C ALA A 20 -31.19 5.75 6.47
N GLN A 21 -30.58 6.34 5.43
CA GLN A 21 -30.11 5.61 4.25
C GLN A 21 -28.72 4.99 4.42
N ARG A 22 -27.82 5.62 5.19
CA ARG A 22 -26.41 5.19 5.34
C ARG A 22 -26.21 4.23 6.51
N ARG A 23 -27.10 3.24 6.66
CA ARG A 23 -26.97 2.16 7.65
C ARG A 23 -25.77 1.27 7.33
N HIS A 24 -25.07 0.82 8.37
CA HIS A 24 -23.87 -0.02 8.25
C HIS A 24 -22.80 0.47 7.25
N ALA A 25 -22.69 1.77 7.00
CA ALA A 25 -21.78 2.32 5.99
C ALA A 25 -20.30 1.98 6.29
N ARG A 26 -19.52 1.68 5.26
CA ARG A 26 -18.07 1.39 5.35
C ARG A 26 -17.31 2.34 4.46
N PHE A 27 -16.60 3.27 5.08
CA PHE A 27 -15.83 4.28 4.38
C PHE A 27 -14.37 3.84 4.29
N ILE A 28 -13.97 3.34 3.12
CA ILE A 28 -12.64 2.80 2.89
C ILE A 28 -11.80 3.86 2.16
N ASN A 29 -10.68 4.26 2.75
CA ASN A 29 -9.70 5.15 2.12
C ASN A 29 -8.30 4.56 2.27
N THR A 30 -7.39 4.96 1.39
CA THR A 30 -5.97 4.65 1.53
C THR A 30 -5.23 5.76 2.28
N ALA A 31 -4.17 5.39 2.99
CA ALA A 31 -3.30 6.30 3.70
C ALA A 31 -1.82 6.05 3.33
N MET A 32 -0.98 7.06 3.50
CA MET A 32 0.46 6.92 3.35
C MET A 32 1.07 6.26 4.59
N MET A 33 0.72 6.77 5.78
CA MET A 33 1.30 6.35 7.06
C MET A 33 0.30 6.52 8.21
N VAL A 34 0.56 5.80 9.31
CA VAL A 34 -0.14 5.93 10.59
C VAL A 34 0.88 6.08 11.71
N THR A 35 0.63 6.97 12.67
CA THR A 35 1.49 7.14 13.86
C THR A 35 1.17 6.10 14.95
N GLY A 36 2.06 5.90 15.91
CA GLY A 36 1.90 4.93 16.99
C GLY A 36 0.68 5.21 17.89
N LEU A 37 0.15 6.43 17.84
CA LEU A 37 -1.06 6.83 18.56
C LEU A 37 -2.32 6.87 17.68
N GLY A 38 -2.20 6.50 16.41
CA GLY A 38 -3.30 6.37 15.46
C GLY A 38 -3.67 7.62 14.68
N ALA A 39 -2.79 8.64 14.61
CA ALA A 39 -2.98 9.74 13.66
C ALA A 39 -2.57 9.27 12.25
N VAL A 40 -3.25 9.76 11.21
CA VAL A 40 -3.05 9.28 9.83
C VAL A 40 -2.54 10.41 8.93
N ILE A 41 -1.64 10.02 8.02
CA ILE A 41 -0.99 10.88 7.05
C ILE A 41 -1.33 10.36 5.65
N SER A 42 -1.84 11.23 4.79
CA SER A 42 -2.33 10.86 3.45
C SER A 42 -1.92 11.81 2.33
N ASP A 43 -1.50 13.04 2.64
CA ASP A 43 -1.41 14.12 1.65
C ASP A 43 -0.07 14.88 1.60
N ALA A 44 0.75 14.86 2.67
CA ALA A 44 2.01 15.60 2.69
C ALA A 44 3.16 14.87 3.40
N LEU A 45 4.38 15.31 3.08
CA LEU A 45 5.63 14.91 3.72
C LEU A 45 5.88 15.72 5.01
N GLU A 46 6.80 15.25 5.84
CA GLU A 46 7.20 15.87 7.11
C GLU A 46 7.76 17.29 6.94
N ASP A 47 8.35 17.59 5.78
CA ASP A 47 8.84 18.94 5.44
C ASP A 47 7.77 19.84 4.82
N GLY A 48 6.50 19.43 4.86
CA GLY A 48 5.35 20.20 4.36
C GLY A 48 5.14 20.10 2.84
N ARG A 49 5.98 19.37 2.10
CA ARG A 49 5.74 19.16 0.67
C ARG A 49 4.48 18.32 0.46
N VAL A 50 3.55 18.89 -0.31
CA VAL A 50 2.29 18.24 -0.68
C VAL A 50 2.56 17.15 -1.71
N VAL A 51 2.06 15.95 -1.44
CA VAL A 51 2.11 14.78 -2.34
C VAL A 51 0.80 14.67 -3.13
N SER A 52 -0.33 14.92 -2.46
CA SER A 52 -1.67 14.86 -3.03
C SER A 52 -2.61 15.79 -2.25
N GLY A 53 -3.83 16.00 -2.74
CA GLY A 53 -4.88 16.64 -1.93
C GLY A 53 -5.56 15.64 -1.00
N VAL A 54 -6.01 16.10 0.18
CA VAL A 54 -6.80 15.28 1.13
C VAL A 54 -8.10 14.74 0.50
N GLY A 55 -8.71 15.53 -0.39
CA GLY A 55 -9.99 15.19 -1.00
C GLY A 55 -11.09 14.98 0.04
N GLY A 56 -11.94 13.97 -0.18
CA GLY A 56 -13.06 13.65 0.72
C GLY A 56 -12.69 12.80 1.95
N GLN A 57 -11.42 12.42 2.13
CA GLN A 57 -11.03 11.45 3.16
C GLN A 57 -11.49 11.88 4.55
N TYR A 58 -11.15 13.12 4.95
CA TYR A 58 -11.58 13.68 6.24
C TYR A 58 -13.10 13.63 6.42
N ASN A 59 -13.84 14.01 5.38
CA ASN A 59 -15.30 14.07 5.43
C ASN A 59 -15.93 12.69 5.66
N PHE A 60 -15.41 11.65 5.01
CA PHE A 60 -15.90 10.29 5.21
C PHE A 60 -15.47 9.69 6.55
N VAL A 61 -14.31 10.06 7.06
CA VAL A 61 -13.89 9.69 8.41
C VAL A 61 -14.84 10.29 9.44
N THR A 62 -15.08 11.60 9.41
CA THR A 62 -15.99 12.25 10.38
C THR A 62 -17.42 11.74 10.25
N MET A 63 -17.90 11.50 9.03
CA MET A 63 -19.20 10.87 8.76
C MET A 63 -19.32 9.48 9.39
N ALA A 64 -18.25 8.67 9.36
CA ALA A 64 -18.24 7.36 10.00
C ALA A 64 -18.39 7.42 11.52
N HIS A 65 -17.84 8.48 12.16
CA HIS A 65 -17.98 8.68 13.60
C HIS A 65 -19.37 9.19 13.99
N ALA A 66 -20.00 9.98 13.12
CA ALA A 66 -21.34 10.53 13.34
C ALA A 66 -22.47 9.52 13.10
N LEU A 67 -22.27 8.53 12.23
CA LEU A 67 -23.25 7.49 11.93
C LEU A 67 -23.14 6.31 12.93
N PRO A 68 -24.24 5.89 13.61
CA PRO A 68 -24.18 4.90 14.69
C PRO A 68 -23.55 3.55 14.33
N GLU A 69 -23.75 3.09 13.10
CA GLU A 69 -23.31 1.76 12.65
C GLU A 69 -22.18 1.80 11.62
N ALA A 70 -21.65 2.99 11.34
CA ALA A 70 -20.65 3.18 10.32
C ALA A 70 -19.24 2.93 10.85
N ARG A 71 -18.33 2.58 9.94
CA ARG A 71 -16.90 2.42 10.22
C ARG A 71 -16.07 3.18 9.20
N SER A 72 -15.00 3.81 9.67
CA SER A 72 -13.92 4.32 8.85
C SER A 72 -12.80 3.28 8.79
N ILE A 73 -12.34 2.98 7.59
CA ILE A 73 -11.32 1.98 7.31
C ILE A 73 -10.20 2.65 6.53
N LEU A 74 -9.02 2.72 7.15
CA LEU A 74 -7.83 3.32 6.57
C LEU A 74 -6.82 2.22 6.22
N CYS A 75 -6.66 2.00 4.92
CA CYS A 75 -5.82 0.96 4.37
C CYS A 75 -4.44 1.53 4.01
N LEU A 76 -3.38 0.85 4.43
CA LEU A 76 -2.01 1.16 4.04
C LEU A 76 -1.18 -0.11 3.91
N ARG A 77 -0.12 -0.07 3.10
CA ARG A 77 0.90 -1.11 3.17
C ARG A 77 1.67 -0.99 4.47
N ALA A 78 2.04 -2.10 5.11
CA ALA A 78 2.81 -2.02 6.35
C ALA A 78 4.21 -1.40 6.13
N THR A 79 4.75 -1.55 4.91
CA THR A 79 6.05 -0.98 4.52
C THR A 79 5.99 -0.28 3.17
N ARG A 80 6.99 0.56 2.92
CA ARG A 80 7.29 1.14 1.60
C ARG A 80 8.77 1.00 1.30
N THR A 81 9.12 0.90 0.02
CA THR A 81 10.52 0.90 -0.43
C THR A 81 10.75 2.08 -1.37
N SER A 82 11.76 2.90 -1.06
CA SER A 82 12.16 4.03 -1.88
C SER A 82 13.69 4.17 -1.85
N GLY A 83 14.32 4.41 -3.00
CA GLY A 83 15.79 4.50 -3.10
C GLY A 83 16.51 3.23 -2.61
N GLY A 84 15.90 2.06 -2.78
CA GLY A 84 16.43 0.78 -2.29
C GLY A 84 16.32 0.56 -0.78
N LYS A 85 15.74 1.49 -0.02
CA LYS A 85 15.53 1.38 1.42
C LYS A 85 14.07 1.08 1.74
N THR A 86 13.81 -0.01 2.45
CA THR A 86 12.49 -0.33 2.99
C THR A 86 12.31 0.36 4.35
N THR A 87 11.16 1.01 4.56
CA THR A 87 10.76 1.62 5.84
C THR A 87 9.33 1.23 6.20
N SER A 88 9.00 1.28 7.50
CA SER A 88 7.63 1.11 7.98
C SER A 88 6.75 2.29 7.58
N ASN A 89 5.48 2.02 7.30
CA ASN A 89 4.43 3.05 7.21
C ASN A 89 3.66 3.23 8.53
N ILE A 90 3.87 2.32 9.50
CA ILE A 90 3.46 2.54 10.89
C ILE A 90 4.67 3.11 11.63
N VAL A 91 4.63 4.40 11.90
CA VAL A 91 5.73 5.18 12.46
C VAL A 91 5.39 5.60 13.88
N TRP A 92 6.37 5.92 14.74
CA TRP A 92 6.04 6.41 16.07
C TRP A 92 5.38 7.80 16.04
N ASN A 93 6.01 8.73 15.32
CA ASN A 93 5.55 10.11 15.14
C ASN A 93 5.81 10.59 13.70
N TYR A 94 5.14 11.66 13.29
CA TYR A 94 5.34 12.32 11.99
C TYR A 94 4.98 13.80 12.06
N GLY A 95 5.72 14.66 11.36
CA GLY A 95 5.49 16.12 11.36
C GLY A 95 4.27 16.63 10.57
N HIS A 96 3.43 15.75 10.02
CA HIS A 96 2.18 16.10 9.34
C HIS A 96 1.02 15.22 9.83
N THR A 97 -0.22 15.71 9.72
CA THR A 97 -1.41 14.95 10.10
C THR A 97 -2.59 15.33 9.22
N THR A 98 -3.18 14.34 8.56
CA THR A 98 -4.41 14.47 7.78
C THR A 98 -5.63 14.15 8.63
N ILE A 99 -5.60 13.02 9.32
CA ILE A 99 -6.66 12.57 10.22
C ILE A 99 -6.10 12.52 11.63
N ALA A 100 -6.64 13.36 12.50
CA ALA A 100 -6.21 13.43 13.89
C ALA A 100 -6.61 12.16 14.66
N ARG A 101 -5.81 11.79 15.66
CA ARG A 101 -5.94 10.53 16.41
C ARG A 101 -7.29 10.32 17.08
N HIS A 102 -8.07 11.37 17.35
CA HIS A 102 -9.40 11.25 17.95
C HIS A 102 -10.44 10.67 16.98
N LEU A 103 -10.16 10.71 15.67
CA LEU A 103 -10.99 10.14 14.62
C LEU A 103 -10.51 8.74 14.16
N ARG A 104 -9.62 8.10 14.91
CA ARG A 104 -9.15 6.75 14.61
C ARG A 104 -10.29 5.74 14.66
N ASP A 105 -10.25 4.78 13.75
CA ASP A 105 -11.19 3.66 13.70
C ASP A 105 -10.47 2.38 13.30
N LEU A 106 -10.65 1.86 12.07
CA LEU A 106 -9.92 0.68 11.60
C LEU A 106 -8.69 1.07 10.79
N VAL A 107 -7.56 0.42 11.08
CA VAL A 107 -6.35 0.46 10.26
C VAL A 107 -6.09 -0.93 9.70
N VAL A 108 -5.90 -1.02 8.38
CA VAL A 108 -5.73 -2.31 7.68
C VAL A 108 -4.41 -2.34 6.93
N THR A 109 -3.61 -3.36 7.22
CA THR A 109 -2.42 -3.72 6.44
C THR A 109 -2.58 -5.11 5.82
N GLU A 110 -1.60 -5.54 5.04
CA GLU A 110 -1.53 -6.91 4.52
C GLU A 110 -1.44 -7.98 5.62
N TYR A 111 -1.11 -7.59 6.85
CA TYR A 111 -0.97 -8.50 7.98
C TYR A 111 -2.25 -8.64 8.83
N GLY A 112 -3.21 -7.72 8.69
CA GLY A 112 -4.47 -7.80 9.40
C GLY A 112 -5.12 -6.45 9.65
N VAL A 113 -5.98 -6.42 10.67
CA VAL A 113 -6.79 -5.27 11.04
C VAL A 113 -6.49 -4.87 12.48
N ALA A 114 -6.18 -3.59 12.69
CA ALA A 114 -6.07 -2.98 14.01
C ALA A 114 -7.36 -2.18 14.29
N ASP A 115 -8.12 -2.58 15.31
CA ASP A 115 -9.31 -1.87 15.75
C ASP A 115 -8.99 -0.88 16.87
N LEU A 116 -9.06 0.42 16.55
CA LEU A 116 -8.57 1.50 17.41
C LEU A 116 -9.70 2.32 18.06
N ARG A 117 -10.95 2.13 17.63
CA ARG A 117 -12.07 2.99 18.07
C ARG A 117 -12.38 2.72 19.54
N GLY A 118 -12.44 3.79 20.34
CA GLY A 118 -12.73 3.70 21.78
C GLY A 118 -11.63 3.05 22.63
N ARG A 119 -10.47 2.72 22.03
CA ARG A 119 -9.35 2.10 22.72
C ARG A 119 -8.46 3.11 23.44
N THR A 120 -7.82 2.66 24.51
CA THR A 120 -6.76 3.40 25.22
C THR A 120 -5.51 3.52 24.36
N ASP A 121 -4.64 4.50 24.65
CA ASP A 121 -3.38 4.66 23.92
C ASP A 121 -2.50 3.41 23.96
N ARG A 122 -2.52 2.66 25.08
CA ARG A 122 -1.80 1.38 25.20
C ARG A 122 -2.32 0.35 24.21
N GLU A 123 -3.62 0.04 24.27
CA GLU A 123 -4.26 -0.95 23.39
C GLU A 123 -4.05 -0.63 21.90
N ILE A 124 -3.95 0.65 21.56
CA ILE A 124 -3.75 1.11 20.19
C ILE A 124 -2.35 0.85 19.71
N VAL A 125 -1.37 1.16 20.54
CA VAL A 125 0.02 0.85 20.24
C VAL A 125 0.16 -0.67 20.07
N GLU A 126 -0.44 -1.47 20.97
CA GLU A 126 -0.44 -2.94 20.87
C GLU A 126 -1.09 -3.42 19.55
N ALA A 127 -2.26 -2.89 19.20
CA ALA A 127 -2.96 -3.24 17.96
C ALA A 127 -2.18 -2.84 16.70
N LEU A 128 -1.58 -1.65 16.67
CA LEU A 128 -0.77 -1.17 15.54
C LEU A 128 0.51 -1.98 15.39
N ILE A 129 1.18 -2.37 16.49
CA ILE A 129 2.30 -3.32 16.44
C ILE A 129 1.86 -4.64 15.84
N GLY A 130 0.67 -5.12 16.20
CA GLY A 130 0.06 -6.35 15.69
C GLY A 130 -0.13 -6.40 14.17
N VAL A 131 -0.21 -5.25 13.49
CA VAL A 131 -0.33 -5.13 12.03
C VAL A 131 0.90 -4.49 11.37
N THR A 132 1.96 -4.25 12.15
CA THR A 132 3.26 -3.78 11.67
C THR A 132 4.08 -4.97 11.14
N ASP A 133 4.91 -4.71 10.12
CA ASP A 133 5.88 -5.66 9.59
C ASP A 133 6.92 -6.04 10.66
N ALA A 134 7.19 -7.34 10.81
CA ALA A 134 8.03 -7.91 11.86
C ALA A 134 9.42 -7.27 11.94
N ARG A 135 9.96 -6.82 10.80
CA ARG A 135 11.27 -6.14 10.73
C ARG A 135 11.30 -4.81 11.50
N PHE A 136 10.15 -4.20 11.76
CA PHE A 136 10.03 -2.86 12.36
C PHE A 136 9.28 -2.84 13.72
N GLN A 137 8.65 -3.95 14.12
CA GLN A 137 7.88 -4.03 15.37
C GLN A 137 8.71 -3.68 16.61
N GLU A 138 9.91 -4.26 16.74
CA GLU A 138 10.80 -4.04 17.89
C GLU A 138 11.21 -2.57 18.05
N ALA A 139 11.44 -1.86 16.93
CA ALA A 139 11.73 -0.43 16.97
C ALA A 139 10.54 0.37 17.49
N LEU A 140 9.33 0.02 17.05
CA LEU A 140 8.09 0.67 17.49
C LEU A 140 7.81 0.41 18.98
N VAL A 141 8.06 -0.81 19.47
CA VAL A 141 7.97 -1.16 20.90
C VAL A 141 8.92 -0.28 21.73
N ARG A 142 10.18 -0.13 21.30
CA ARG A 142 11.17 0.70 22.02
C ARG A 142 10.78 2.18 22.07
N GLU A 143 10.21 2.73 21.00
CA GLU A 143 9.67 4.10 21.01
C GLU A 143 8.49 4.22 21.99
N ALA A 144 7.57 3.26 21.97
CA ALA A 144 6.41 3.26 22.85
C ALA A 144 6.76 3.12 24.34
N GLN A 145 7.73 2.27 24.68
CA GLN A 145 8.23 2.13 26.04
C GLN A 145 8.93 3.40 26.53
N ARG A 146 9.73 4.07 25.67
CA ARG A 146 10.34 5.36 25.99
C ARG A 146 9.30 6.45 26.26
N ALA A 147 8.17 6.41 25.55
CA ALA A 147 7.07 7.33 25.74
C ALA A 147 6.06 6.90 26.83
N HIS A 148 6.37 5.87 27.61
CA HIS A 148 5.50 5.34 28.67
C HIS A 148 4.11 4.88 28.20
N LYS A 149 4.01 4.43 26.94
CA LYS A 149 2.75 3.88 26.35
C LYS A 149 2.67 2.37 26.40
N LEU A 150 3.80 1.69 26.58
CA LEU A 150 3.88 0.25 26.82
C LEU A 150 4.72 -0.05 28.07
N PRO A 151 4.41 -1.14 28.80
CA PRO A 151 5.25 -1.60 29.89
C PRO A 151 6.58 -2.19 29.35
N ARG A 152 7.61 -2.22 30.21
CA ARG A 152 8.96 -2.66 29.82
C ARG A 152 9.04 -4.15 29.49
N ASP A 153 8.14 -4.94 30.06
CA ASP A 153 8.01 -6.38 29.85
C ASP A 153 7.02 -6.73 28.73
N TYR A 154 6.51 -5.74 27.98
CA TYR A 154 5.65 -6.00 26.83
C TYR A 154 6.33 -6.93 25.84
N ARG A 155 5.62 -7.99 25.46
CA ARG A 155 6.05 -8.96 24.45
C ARG A 155 5.09 -8.91 23.26
N ILE A 156 5.65 -8.84 22.06
CA ILE A 156 4.89 -8.92 20.82
C ILE A 156 4.27 -10.33 20.72
N PRO A 157 2.95 -10.45 20.44
CA PRO A 157 2.30 -11.75 20.23
C PRO A 157 2.97 -12.57 19.13
N ASP A 158 3.12 -13.88 19.33
CA ASP A 158 3.86 -14.74 18.38
C ASP A 158 3.23 -14.75 16.97
N ALA A 159 1.90 -14.64 16.88
CA ALA A 159 1.20 -14.50 15.60
C ALA A 159 1.65 -13.25 14.82
N ALA A 160 1.86 -12.13 15.50
CA ALA A 160 2.30 -10.87 14.88
C ALA A 160 3.79 -10.89 14.51
N ARG A 161 4.61 -11.70 15.19
CA ARG A 161 6.03 -11.86 14.84
C ARG A 161 6.24 -12.55 13.49
N ALA A 162 5.19 -13.21 12.97
CA ALA A 162 5.17 -13.80 11.63
C ALA A 162 4.70 -12.82 10.53
N ASN A 163 4.51 -11.53 10.85
CA ASN A 163 4.15 -10.48 9.88
C ASN A 163 5.32 -10.13 8.95
N ASP A 164 5.70 -11.07 8.09
CA ASP A 164 6.76 -10.94 7.10
C ASP A 164 6.23 -11.23 5.69
N PRO A 165 6.71 -10.53 4.64
CA PRO A 165 6.22 -10.75 3.29
C PRO A 165 6.41 -12.19 2.79
N ARG A 166 7.49 -12.88 3.19
CA ARG A 166 7.75 -14.26 2.76
C ARG A 166 6.77 -15.22 3.44
N ALA A 167 6.49 -15.00 4.72
CA ALA A 167 5.49 -15.77 5.44
C ALA A 167 4.09 -15.57 4.83
N LEU A 168 3.76 -14.35 4.43
CA LEU A 168 2.51 -14.03 3.76
C LEU A 168 2.40 -14.73 2.40
N ASP A 169 3.45 -14.68 1.58
CA ASP A 169 3.50 -15.35 0.28
C ASP A 169 3.38 -16.87 0.43
N ALA A 170 4.12 -17.48 1.37
CA ALA A 170 4.01 -18.91 1.66
C ALA A 170 2.59 -19.30 2.11
N ARG A 171 1.94 -18.48 2.95
CA ARG A 171 0.57 -18.71 3.40
C ARG A 171 -0.44 -18.69 2.24
N PHE A 172 -0.23 -17.82 1.26
CA PHE A 172 -1.15 -17.66 0.14
C PHE A 172 -0.81 -18.48 -1.11
N ALA A 173 0.39 -19.04 -1.22
CA ALA A 173 0.84 -19.81 -2.39
C ALA A 173 -0.11 -20.95 -2.79
N PRO A 174 -0.60 -21.84 -1.88
CA PRO A 174 -1.49 -22.93 -2.28
C PRO A 174 -2.82 -22.45 -2.88
N TRP A 175 -3.29 -21.26 -2.47
CA TRP A 175 -4.53 -20.67 -2.96
C TRP A 175 -4.33 -19.97 -4.30
N ARG A 176 -3.15 -19.37 -4.52
CA ARG A 176 -2.75 -18.81 -5.82
C ARG A 176 -2.62 -19.92 -6.86
N GLU A 177 -1.99 -21.05 -6.50
CA GLU A 177 -1.87 -22.23 -7.38
C GLU A 177 -3.23 -22.82 -7.76
N ARG A 178 -4.23 -22.73 -6.87
CA ARG A 178 -5.63 -23.11 -7.16
C ARG A 178 -6.41 -22.07 -7.97
N GLY A 179 -5.79 -20.96 -8.38
CA GLY A 179 -6.43 -19.89 -9.15
C GLY A 179 -7.41 -19.04 -8.36
N LEU A 180 -7.42 -19.10 -7.02
CA LEU A 180 -8.38 -18.38 -6.18
C LEU A 180 -8.02 -16.90 -5.95
N PHE A 181 -6.78 -16.52 -6.25
CA PHE A 181 -6.29 -15.15 -6.16
C PHE A 181 -5.82 -14.66 -7.53
N ALA A 182 -6.76 -14.48 -8.46
CA ALA A 182 -6.49 -13.80 -9.71
C ALA A 182 -5.91 -12.40 -9.43
N GLU A 183 -4.95 -11.95 -10.24
CA GLU A 183 -4.34 -10.61 -10.08
C GLU A 183 -5.38 -9.49 -10.23
N LEU A 184 -6.40 -9.71 -11.07
CA LEU A 184 -7.49 -8.79 -11.35
C LEU A 184 -8.83 -9.54 -11.19
N PRO A 185 -9.29 -9.78 -9.94
CA PRO A 185 -10.41 -10.67 -9.66
C PRO A 185 -11.78 -10.13 -10.12
N PHE A 186 -11.86 -8.84 -10.44
CA PHE A 186 -13.08 -8.18 -10.93
C PHE A 186 -13.04 -7.90 -12.44
N GLY A 187 -12.09 -8.50 -13.16
CA GLY A 187 -11.82 -8.19 -14.56
C GLY A 187 -10.94 -6.96 -14.73
N SER A 188 -10.53 -6.71 -15.97
CA SER A 188 -9.72 -5.55 -16.34
C SER A 188 -9.85 -5.23 -17.81
N ASP A 189 -9.74 -3.93 -18.15
CA ASP A 189 -9.59 -3.47 -19.53
C ASP A 189 -8.18 -3.74 -20.08
N PHE A 190 -7.22 -4.10 -19.22
CA PHE A 190 -5.88 -4.47 -19.65
C PHE A 190 -5.87 -5.85 -20.32
N THR A 191 -5.17 -5.96 -21.44
CA THR A 191 -4.90 -7.28 -22.04
C THR A 191 -3.93 -8.09 -21.16
N PRO A 192 -3.91 -9.43 -21.29
CA PRO A 192 -2.94 -10.26 -20.56
C PRO A 192 -1.49 -9.80 -20.75
N GLU A 193 -1.14 -9.34 -21.96
CA GLU A 193 0.19 -8.82 -22.28
C GLU A 193 0.50 -7.53 -21.51
N GLU A 194 -0.48 -6.64 -21.39
CA GLU A 194 -0.34 -5.36 -20.67
C GLU A 194 -0.15 -5.57 -19.17
N ILE A 195 -0.81 -6.58 -18.59
CA ILE A 195 -0.65 -6.93 -17.18
C ILE A 195 0.80 -7.36 -16.91
N VAL A 196 1.34 -8.26 -17.73
CA VAL A 196 2.73 -8.72 -17.63
C VAL A 196 3.71 -7.58 -17.90
N LEU A 197 3.46 -6.74 -18.91
CA LEU A 197 4.27 -5.56 -19.19
C LEU A 197 4.29 -4.58 -18.02
N ALA A 198 3.13 -4.28 -17.44
CA ALA A 198 3.02 -3.36 -16.31
C ALA A 198 3.88 -3.85 -15.13
N ARG A 199 3.85 -5.16 -14.82
CA ARG A 199 4.72 -5.75 -13.79
C ARG A 199 6.20 -5.65 -14.15
N THR A 200 6.54 -5.98 -15.40
CA THR A 200 7.92 -5.97 -15.89
C THR A 200 8.52 -4.57 -15.85
N LEU A 201 7.79 -3.57 -16.33
CA LEU A 201 8.22 -2.17 -16.34
C LEU A 201 8.40 -1.62 -14.93
N ARG A 202 7.54 -2.00 -13.97
CA ARG A 202 7.75 -1.66 -12.55
C ARG A 202 9.04 -2.25 -12.00
N SER A 203 9.35 -3.51 -12.32
CA SER A 203 10.62 -4.14 -11.90
C SER A 203 11.83 -3.46 -12.55
N ILE A 204 11.76 -3.13 -13.84
CA ILE A 204 12.83 -2.41 -14.54
C ILE A 204 13.06 -1.05 -13.89
N ARG A 205 11.99 -0.30 -13.60
CA ARG A 205 12.09 1.01 -12.92
C ARG A 205 12.75 0.89 -11.55
N ALA A 206 12.34 -0.10 -10.74
CA ALA A 206 12.92 -0.33 -9.42
C ALA A 206 14.43 -0.63 -9.47
N ASP A 207 14.89 -1.42 -10.44
CA ASP A 207 16.32 -1.65 -10.65
C ASP A 207 17.02 -0.38 -11.19
N ALA A 208 16.37 0.38 -12.07
CA ALA A 208 16.93 1.59 -12.68
C ALA A 208 17.16 2.73 -11.67
N ASP A 209 16.42 2.76 -10.55
CA ASP A 209 16.55 3.77 -9.48
C ASP A 209 17.84 3.61 -8.64
N SER A 210 18.64 2.55 -8.86
CA SER A 210 19.90 2.31 -8.12
C SER A 210 21.09 2.06 -9.06
N TRP A 211 22.29 2.48 -8.65
CA TRP A 211 23.51 2.24 -9.44
C TRP A 211 23.75 0.74 -9.68
N SER A 212 23.65 -0.07 -8.63
CA SER A 212 23.85 -1.52 -8.72
C SER A 212 22.77 -2.19 -9.58
N GLY A 213 21.52 -1.72 -9.53
CA GLY A 213 20.44 -2.20 -10.38
C GLY A 213 20.61 -1.81 -11.84
N ARG A 214 21.12 -0.61 -12.15
CA ARG A 214 21.48 -0.21 -13.52
C ARG A 214 22.56 -1.11 -14.12
N ILE A 215 23.59 -1.47 -13.34
CA ILE A 215 24.61 -2.44 -13.77
C ILE A 215 23.98 -3.81 -14.02
N ARG A 216 23.12 -4.30 -13.12
CA ARG A 216 22.41 -5.57 -13.32
C ARG A 216 21.56 -5.57 -14.59
N LEU A 217 20.81 -4.50 -14.85
CA LEU A 217 19.99 -4.34 -16.06
C LEU A 217 20.86 -4.38 -17.32
N ALA A 218 22.00 -3.67 -17.32
CA ALA A 218 22.94 -3.67 -18.45
C ALA A 218 23.52 -5.07 -18.70
N LEU A 219 24.01 -5.74 -17.65
CA LEU A 219 24.54 -7.12 -17.76
C LEU A 219 23.47 -8.10 -18.26
N ARG A 220 22.23 -7.97 -17.79
CA ARG A 220 21.09 -8.78 -18.24
C ARG A 220 20.77 -8.52 -19.70
N ALA A 221 20.74 -7.26 -20.13
CA ALA A 221 20.48 -6.89 -21.53
C ALA A 221 21.58 -7.38 -22.47
N LEU A 222 22.85 -7.43 -22.02
CA LEU A 222 23.97 -7.97 -22.78
C LEU A 222 23.93 -9.50 -22.87
N ARG A 223 23.48 -10.18 -21.81
CA ARG A 223 23.32 -11.65 -21.78
C ARG A 223 22.05 -12.13 -22.47
N ALA A 224 21.04 -11.27 -22.58
CA ALA A 224 19.83 -11.58 -23.32
C ALA A 224 20.19 -11.74 -24.80
N GLY A 225 20.16 -12.98 -25.27
CA GLY A 225 20.30 -13.30 -26.69
C GLY A 225 19.18 -12.70 -27.54
N ARG A 226 19.04 -13.18 -28.78
CA ARG A 226 17.95 -12.72 -29.66
C ARG A 226 16.58 -12.90 -28.99
N ALA A 227 15.68 -11.95 -29.26
CA ALA A 227 14.30 -12.03 -28.79
C ALA A 227 13.67 -13.35 -29.26
N THR A 228 13.14 -14.11 -28.33
CA THR A 228 12.48 -15.38 -28.59
C THR A 228 11.02 -15.12 -29.00
N PRO A 229 10.36 -16.04 -29.73
CA PRO A 229 9.01 -15.80 -30.28
C PRO A 229 7.95 -15.47 -29.22
N ASP A 230 8.08 -16.05 -28.01
CA ASP A 230 7.26 -15.80 -26.82
C ASP A 230 7.28 -14.34 -26.34
N VAL A 231 8.35 -13.60 -26.65
CA VAL A 231 8.52 -12.20 -26.22
C VAL A 231 7.88 -11.22 -27.21
N GLN A 232 7.55 -11.64 -28.43
CA GLN A 232 7.10 -10.77 -29.51
C GLN A 232 5.80 -10.01 -29.23
N PRO A 233 4.74 -10.60 -28.63
CA PRO A 233 3.51 -9.87 -28.34
C PRO A 233 3.75 -8.65 -27.43
N TYR A 234 4.66 -8.78 -26.46
CA TYR A 234 5.04 -7.71 -25.55
C TYR A 234 5.85 -6.61 -26.25
N LEU A 235 6.74 -6.99 -27.18
CA LEU A 235 7.51 -6.02 -27.97
C LEU A 235 6.61 -5.26 -28.94
N ALA A 236 5.67 -5.93 -29.59
CA ALA A 236 4.69 -5.31 -30.48
C ALA A 236 3.83 -4.29 -29.70
N ARG A 237 3.32 -4.67 -28.52
CA ARG A 237 2.54 -3.75 -27.67
C ARG A 237 3.31 -2.51 -27.24
N MET A 238 4.63 -2.64 -27.05
CA MET A 238 5.54 -1.53 -26.72
C MET A 238 6.07 -0.76 -27.94
N GLY A 239 5.71 -1.14 -29.17
CA GLY A 239 6.24 -0.53 -30.39
C GLY A 239 7.72 -0.85 -30.68
N LEU A 240 8.26 -1.92 -30.11
CA LEU A 240 9.68 -2.31 -30.16
C LEU A 240 9.98 -3.48 -31.10
N GLU A 241 8.97 -4.00 -31.82
CA GLU A 241 9.12 -5.06 -32.83
C GLU A 241 10.18 -4.71 -33.90
N ASN A 242 10.13 -3.46 -34.37
CA ASN A 242 10.92 -2.91 -35.45
C ASN A 242 11.90 -1.84 -34.94
N ALA A 243 12.47 -2.05 -33.75
CA ALA A 243 13.49 -1.18 -33.16
C ALA A 243 14.62 -0.88 -34.17
N ARG A 244 14.76 0.38 -34.58
CA ARG A 244 15.76 0.83 -35.56
C ARG A 244 16.84 1.69 -34.92
N SER A 245 16.51 2.43 -33.87
CA SER A 245 17.48 3.27 -33.16
C SER A 245 18.26 2.48 -32.11
N ILE A 246 19.45 2.98 -31.75
CA ILE A 246 20.27 2.41 -30.67
C ILE A 246 19.49 2.39 -29.34
N SER A 247 18.69 3.43 -29.08
CA SER A 247 17.85 3.53 -27.90
C SER A 247 16.77 2.45 -27.87
N GLU A 248 16.02 2.28 -28.97
CA GLU A 248 14.97 1.25 -29.07
C GLU A 248 15.57 -0.16 -28.98
N MET A 249 16.73 -0.38 -29.59
CA MET A 249 17.44 -1.66 -29.48
C MET A 249 17.86 -1.98 -28.03
N ALA A 250 18.30 -0.96 -27.28
CA ALA A 250 18.61 -1.11 -25.86
C ALA A 250 17.35 -1.39 -25.03
N GLN A 251 16.27 -0.62 -25.24
CA GLN A 251 14.98 -0.82 -24.58
C GLN A 251 14.42 -2.22 -24.84
N ARG A 252 14.46 -2.68 -26.10
CA ARG A 252 14.05 -4.03 -26.51
C ARG A 252 14.83 -5.11 -25.76
N ARG A 253 16.16 -4.98 -25.66
CA ARG A 253 16.99 -5.96 -24.94
C ARG A 253 16.70 -5.98 -23.46
N VAL A 254 16.58 -4.81 -22.83
CA VAL A 254 16.24 -4.70 -21.41
C VAL A 254 14.88 -5.32 -21.12
N LEU A 255 13.87 -5.02 -21.93
CA LEU A 255 12.52 -5.55 -21.78
C LEU A 255 12.50 -7.08 -21.96
N ALA A 256 13.13 -7.59 -23.02
CA ALA A 256 13.21 -9.03 -23.27
C ALA A 256 13.96 -9.78 -22.16
N ALA A 257 15.03 -9.18 -21.60
CA ALA A 257 15.78 -9.76 -20.50
C ALA A 257 14.96 -9.81 -19.20
N ALA A 258 14.10 -8.81 -18.96
CA ALA A 258 13.25 -8.74 -17.79
C ALA A 258 12.05 -9.69 -17.88
N LEU A 259 11.45 -9.85 -19.07
CA LEU A 259 10.34 -10.78 -19.30
C LEU A 259 10.73 -12.24 -19.02
N LYS A 260 11.96 -12.63 -19.38
CA LYS A 260 12.50 -13.99 -19.13
C LYS A 260 12.73 -14.33 -17.66
N GLN A 261 12.63 -13.35 -16.76
CA GLN A 261 12.84 -13.55 -15.31
C GLN A 261 11.54 -13.57 -14.52
N GLN A 262 10.39 -13.36 -15.17
CA GLN A 262 9.12 -13.53 -14.48
C GLN A 262 8.83 -15.02 -14.30
N PRO A 263 8.40 -15.44 -13.10
CA PRO A 263 7.87 -16.78 -12.88
C PRO A 263 6.55 -16.99 -13.63
#